data_AF-A0A8T7H6L0-F1
#
_entry.id   AF-A0A8T7H6L0-F1
#
_cell.length_a   1.000
_cell.length_b   1.000
_cell.length_c   1.000
_cell.angle_alpha   90.00
_cell.angle_beta   90.00
_cell.angle_gamma   90.00
#
_symmetry.space_group_name_H-M   'P 1'
#
loop_
_entity.id
_entity.type
_entity.pdbx_description
1 polymer ?
#
loop_
_entity_poly.entity_id
_entity_poly.type
_entity_poly.pdbx_seq_one_letter_code
_entity_poly.pdbx_strand_id
1 'polypeptide(L)'
;VGLYTDPPTWQRIEQTYHILSTYLKSQGIEASLEKLSIEKGSLIPQARSIIETVLADHPRTPIELYLTGGPRILLASFYTATLTIPDENIERIRITVYGEGFPASITVEIGRLLILARLDEKSREILELIRDGYNRIESLLTRSNLPRSTLYKKLKDLENLGLIIKTGKGEYRIHPAIEQLI
;
A
#
# COMPACT_ATOMS: atom_id res chain seq x y z
N VAL A 1 6.78 2.06 -17.07
CA VAL A 1 8.13 2.42 -16.54
C VAL A 1 9.15 1.39 -16.97
N GLY A 2 10.40 1.79 -17.21
CA GLY A 2 11.50 0.88 -17.57
C GLY A 2 12.82 1.29 -16.92
N LEU A 3 13.64 0.30 -16.56
CA LEU A 3 14.97 0.52 -16.00
C LEU A 3 16.01 0.59 -17.12
N TYR A 4 16.67 1.73 -17.24
CA TYR A 4 17.83 1.90 -18.09
C TYR A 4 19.06 1.29 -17.44
N THR A 5 19.76 0.43 -18.19
CA THR A 5 21.01 -0.24 -17.79
C THR A 5 22.06 -0.05 -18.86
N ASP A 6 21.72 -0.32 -20.11
CA ASP A 6 22.55 -0.10 -21.29
C ASP A 6 21.67 0.21 -22.53
N PRO A 7 22.23 0.81 -23.61
CA PRO A 7 21.46 1.15 -24.79
C PRO A 7 20.76 -0.06 -25.47
N PRO A 8 21.43 -1.22 -25.69
CA PRO A 8 20.75 -2.41 -26.22
C PRO A 8 19.56 -2.89 -25.38
N THR A 9 19.69 -2.92 -24.05
CA THR A 9 18.60 -3.31 -23.15
C THR A 9 17.45 -2.31 -23.19
N TRP A 10 17.76 -1.01 -23.23
CA TRP A 10 16.73 0.02 -23.38
C TRP A 10 15.96 -0.09 -24.70
N GLN A 11 16.67 -0.33 -25.80
CA GLN A 11 16.05 -0.50 -27.11
C GLN A 11 15.04 -1.66 -27.12
N ARG A 12 15.34 -2.77 -26.44
CA ARG A 12 14.39 -3.90 -26.27
C ARG A 12 13.14 -3.51 -25.48
N ILE A 13 13.29 -2.68 -24.44
CA ILE A 13 12.16 -2.15 -23.67
C ILE A 13 11.29 -1.23 -24.55
N GLU A 14 11.91 -0.32 -25.31
CA GLU A 14 11.20 0.58 -26.22
C GLU A 14 10.43 -0.18 -27.31
N GLN A 15 11.05 -1.18 -27.93
CA GLN A 15 10.39 -2.04 -28.93
C GLN A 15 9.17 -2.75 -28.33
N THR A 16 9.31 -3.32 -27.14
CA THR A 16 8.19 -3.97 -26.42
C THR A 16 7.09 -2.96 -26.12
N TYR A 17 7.45 -1.77 -25.64
CA TYR A 17 6.50 -0.70 -25.37
C TYR A 17 5.78 -0.21 -26.64
N HIS A 18 6.45 -0.12 -27.79
CA HIS A 18 5.82 0.28 -29.04
C HIS A 18 4.73 -0.69 -29.49
N ILE A 19 4.98 -2.00 -29.34
CA ILE A 19 3.97 -3.03 -29.62
C ILE A 19 2.79 -2.90 -28.66
N LEU A 20 3.06 -2.78 -27.35
CA LEU A 20 2.03 -2.67 -26.32
C LEU A 20 1.20 -1.38 -26.46
N SER A 21 1.84 -0.23 -26.64
CA SER A 21 1.18 1.07 -26.79
C SER A 21 0.28 1.12 -28.04
N THR A 22 0.67 0.46 -29.13
CA THR A 22 -0.18 0.34 -30.32
C THR A 22 -1.45 -0.45 -30.02
N TYR A 23 -1.31 -1.58 -29.31
CA TYR A 23 -2.46 -2.37 -28.87
C TYR A 23 -3.36 -1.58 -27.90
N LEU A 24 -2.78 -0.96 -26.87
CA LEU A 24 -3.52 -0.16 -25.88
C LEU A 24 -4.26 1.00 -26.54
N LYS A 25 -3.63 1.70 -27.50
CA LYS A 25 -4.27 2.77 -28.26
C LYS A 25 -5.47 2.27 -29.07
N SER A 26 -5.43 1.04 -29.60
CA SER A 26 -6.59 0.43 -30.28
C SER A 26 -7.78 0.20 -29.34
N GLN A 27 -7.53 0.11 -28.04
CA GLN A 27 -8.54 0.00 -26.97
C GLN A 27 -8.93 1.36 -26.38
N GLY A 28 -8.44 2.47 -26.94
CA GLY A 28 -8.66 3.81 -26.40
C GLY A 28 -7.89 4.11 -25.11
N ILE A 29 -6.84 3.33 -24.80
CA ILE A 29 -6.00 3.52 -23.62
C ILE A 29 -4.73 4.25 -24.03
N GLU A 30 -4.51 5.43 -23.46
CA GLU A 30 -3.24 6.16 -23.60
C GLU A 30 -2.19 5.58 -22.65
N ALA A 31 -0.97 5.43 -23.14
CA ALA A 31 0.15 4.90 -22.37
C ALA A 31 1.39 5.77 -22.61
N SER A 32 2.23 5.86 -21.58
CA SER A 32 3.55 6.50 -21.65
C SER A 32 4.62 5.56 -21.08
N LEU A 33 5.86 5.72 -21.57
CA LEU A 33 7.02 4.99 -21.06
C LEU A 33 7.98 5.94 -20.34
N GLU A 34 8.00 5.86 -19.02
CA GLU A 34 8.97 6.56 -18.20
C GLU A 34 10.29 5.78 -18.06
N LYS A 35 11.41 6.48 -18.25
CA LYS A 35 12.78 5.95 -18.16
C LYS A 35 13.40 6.28 -16.82
N LEU A 36 13.71 5.26 -16.02
CA LEU A 36 14.46 5.41 -14.78
C LEU A 36 15.91 4.95 -14.98
N SER A 37 16.87 5.66 -14.40
CA SER A 37 18.29 5.29 -14.48
C SER A 37 18.96 5.39 -13.12
N ILE A 38 19.75 4.37 -12.77
CA ILE A 38 20.59 4.35 -11.56
C ILE A 38 21.70 5.41 -11.67
N GLU A 39 22.18 5.69 -12.88
CA GLU A 39 23.22 6.70 -13.12
C GLU A 39 22.75 8.13 -12.83
N LYS A 40 21.43 8.37 -12.95
CA LYS A 40 20.81 9.67 -12.68
C LYS A 40 20.46 9.87 -11.19
N GLY A 41 20.88 8.95 -10.32
CA GLY A 41 20.66 9.00 -8.88
C GLY A 41 19.78 7.86 -8.37
N SER A 42 19.28 8.01 -7.14
CA SER A 42 18.43 6.99 -6.53
C SER A 42 17.15 6.78 -7.33
N LEU A 43 16.74 5.52 -7.46
CA LEU A 43 15.50 5.14 -8.14
C LEU A 43 14.25 5.52 -7.34
N ILE A 44 14.36 5.65 -6.01
CA ILE A 44 13.22 5.96 -5.14
C ILE A 44 12.69 7.38 -5.39
N PRO A 45 13.50 8.46 -5.39
CA PRO A 45 13.04 9.80 -5.76
C PRO A 45 12.45 9.88 -7.17
N GLN A 46 13.03 9.14 -8.13
CA GLN A 46 12.51 9.07 -9.51
C GLN A 46 11.12 8.41 -9.53
N ALA A 47 10.96 7.26 -8.87
CA ALA A 47 9.68 6.58 -8.76
C ALA A 47 8.64 7.42 -8.01
N ARG A 48 9.05 8.11 -6.94
CA ARG A 48 8.20 9.05 -6.20
C ARG A 48 7.72 10.19 -7.08
N SER A 49 8.62 10.82 -7.83
CA SER A 49 8.27 11.90 -8.76
C SER A 49 7.23 11.45 -9.78
N ILE A 50 7.37 10.24 -10.33
CA ILE A 50 6.38 9.66 -11.27
C ILE A 50 5.02 9.49 -10.57
N ILE A 51 4.99 8.92 -9.36
CA ILE A 51 3.75 8.75 -8.60
C ILE A 51 3.09 10.11 -8.31
N GLU A 52 3.86 11.11 -7.88
CA GLU A 52 3.37 12.47 -7.59
C GLU A 52 2.81 13.15 -8.84
N THR A 53 3.48 13.03 -9.99
CA THR A 53 2.96 13.54 -11.27
C THR A 53 1.61 12.90 -11.61
N VAL A 54 1.49 11.57 -11.54
CA VAL A 54 0.23 10.86 -11.82
C VAL A 54 -0.88 11.27 -10.83
N LEU A 55 -0.54 11.44 -9.54
CA LEU A 55 -1.49 11.91 -8.52
C LEU A 55 -2.01 13.31 -8.81
N ALA A 56 -1.14 14.20 -9.29
CA ALA A 56 -1.45 15.58 -9.62
C ALA A 56 -2.30 15.69 -10.89
N ASP A 57 -1.98 14.89 -11.91
CA ASP A 57 -2.71 14.88 -13.20
C ASP A 57 -4.11 14.27 -13.05
N HIS A 58 -4.32 13.40 -12.05
CA HIS A 58 -5.58 12.69 -11.83
C HIS A 58 -6.11 12.81 -10.40
N PRO A 59 -6.43 14.02 -9.90
CA PRO A 59 -6.63 14.33 -8.46
C PRO A 59 -7.77 13.56 -7.77
N ARG A 60 -8.72 13.00 -8.53
CA ARG A 60 -9.88 12.26 -7.99
C ARG A 60 -9.86 10.77 -8.33
N THR A 61 -8.84 10.32 -9.04
CA THR A 61 -8.75 8.93 -9.49
C THR A 61 -7.82 8.16 -8.55
N PRO A 62 -8.24 6.97 -8.08
CA PRO A 62 -7.33 6.02 -7.45
C PRO A 62 -6.23 5.59 -8.43
N ILE A 63 -5.01 5.46 -7.93
CA ILE A 63 -3.87 4.95 -8.68
C ILE A 63 -3.66 3.49 -8.32
N GLU A 64 -3.71 2.64 -9.34
CA GLU A 64 -3.36 1.23 -9.24
C GLU A 64 -1.90 1.04 -9.69
N LEU A 65 -1.04 0.67 -8.74
CA LEU A 65 0.36 0.38 -8.99
C LEU A 65 0.56 -1.15 -9.09
N TYR A 66 0.79 -1.61 -10.32
CA TYR A 66 1.02 -3.02 -10.60
C TYR A 66 2.50 -3.39 -10.43
N LEU A 67 2.82 -4.15 -9.38
CA LEU A 67 4.19 -4.58 -9.06
C LEU A 67 4.44 -6.04 -9.41
N THR A 68 3.97 -6.47 -10.59
CA THR A 68 4.03 -7.88 -11.01
C THR A 68 5.22 -8.20 -11.90
N GLY A 69 5.68 -7.26 -12.73
CA GLY A 69 6.68 -7.53 -13.77
C GLY A 69 7.82 -6.52 -13.79
N GLY A 70 8.98 -6.94 -14.30
CA GLY A 70 10.17 -6.12 -14.46
C GLY A 70 11.25 -6.36 -13.38
N PRO A 71 12.36 -5.60 -13.42
CA PRO A 71 13.46 -5.78 -12.48
C PRO A 71 13.02 -5.56 -11.03
N ARG A 72 13.38 -6.49 -10.12
CA ARG A 72 12.97 -6.43 -8.71
C ARG A 72 13.38 -5.12 -8.01
N ILE A 73 14.51 -4.54 -8.40
CA ILE A 73 14.96 -3.24 -7.88
C ILE A 73 14.00 -2.10 -8.24
N LEU A 74 13.38 -2.15 -9.42
CA LEU A 74 12.37 -1.18 -9.85
C LEU A 74 11.12 -1.34 -8.98
N LEU A 75 10.65 -2.58 -8.80
CA LEU A 75 9.49 -2.89 -7.97
C LEU A 75 9.69 -2.41 -6.52
N ALA A 76 10.84 -2.72 -5.93
CA ALA A 76 11.20 -2.29 -4.58
C ALA A 76 11.30 -0.76 -4.47
N SER A 77 11.79 -0.08 -5.51
CA SER A 77 11.89 1.38 -5.55
C SER A 77 10.51 2.04 -5.59
N PHE A 78 9.60 1.51 -6.42
CA PHE A 78 8.21 1.98 -6.48
C PHE A 78 7.45 1.70 -5.18
N TYR A 79 7.57 0.49 -4.63
CA TYR A 79 6.99 0.16 -3.32
C TYR A 79 7.49 1.13 -2.24
N THR A 80 8.81 1.29 -2.12
CA THR A 80 9.39 2.23 -1.14
C THR A 80 8.94 3.67 -1.37
N ALA A 81 8.87 4.10 -2.64
CA ALA A 81 8.39 5.43 -2.99
C ALA A 81 6.95 5.67 -2.51
N THR A 82 6.04 4.69 -2.66
CA THR A 82 4.66 4.83 -2.16
C THR A 82 4.62 5.08 -0.66
N LEU A 83 5.49 4.47 0.13
CA LEU A 83 5.56 4.67 1.59
C LEU A 83 6.00 6.09 2.00
N THR A 84 6.53 6.87 1.06
CA THR A 84 7.01 8.24 1.29
C THR A 84 6.06 9.32 0.76
N ILE A 85 4.94 8.92 0.15
CA ILE A 85 3.91 9.84 -0.33
C ILE A 85 3.18 10.47 0.86
N PRO A 86 2.86 11.78 0.84
CA PRO A 86 2.10 12.43 1.89
C PRO A 86 0.77 11.72 2.19
N ASP A 87 0.39 11.69 3.48
CA ASP A 87 -0.79 10.95 3.96
C ASP A 87 -2.09 11.36 3.26
N GLU A 88 -2.22 12.62 2.82
CA GLU A 88 -3.39 13.11 2.06
C GLU A 88 -3.60 12.42 0.69
N ASN A 89 -2.54 11.83 0.13
CA ASN A 89 -2.58 11.15 -1.17
C ASN A 89 -2.48 9.63 -1.05
N ILE A 90 -2.11 9.10 0.12
CA ILE A 90 -1.79 7.69 0.29
C ILE A 90 -3.00 6.77 0.14
N GLU A 91 -4.18 7.24 0.56
CA GLU A 91 -5.44 6.49 0.47
C GLU A 91 -5.87 6.23 -0.99
N ARG A 92 -5.32 7.01 -1.92
CA ARG A 92 -5.57 6.87 -3.36
C ARG A 92 -4.67 5.83 -4.01
N ILE A 93 -3.66 5.31 -3.31
CA ILE A 93 -2.69 4.37 -3.89
C ILE A 93 -3.03 2.94 -3.46
N ARG A 94 -3.24 2.08 -4.45
CA ARG A 94 -3.38 0.64 -4.30
C ARG A 94 -2.25 -0.07 -5.00
N ILE A 95 -1.68 -1.07 -4.35
CA ILE A 95 -0.65 -1.93 -4.93
C ILE A 95 -1.27 -3.27 -5.24
N THR A 96 -1.10 -3.71 -6.48
CA THR A 96 -1.56 -5.03 -6.93
C THR A 96 -0.39 -5.86 -7.43
N VAL A 97 -0.27 -7.08 -6.93
CA VAL A 97 0.70 -8.09 -7.35
C VAL A 97 -0.05 -9.33 -7.81
N TYR A 98 0.19 -9.79 -9.03
CA TYR A 98 -0.32 -11.07 -9.52
C TYR A 98 0.71 -12.19 -9.27
N GLY A 99 0.20 -13.39 -8.99
CA GLY A 99 1.01 -14.60 -8.83
C GLY A 99 1.66 -14.99 -10.16
N GLU A 100 2.97 -15.23 -10.12
CA GLU A 100 3.70 -15.78 -11.25
C GLU A 100 3.43 -17.30 -11.31
N GLY A 101 2.63 -17.75 -12.28
CA GLY A 101 2.36 -19.18 -12.52
C GLY A 101 1.09 -19.74 -11.86
N PHE A 102 0.26 -18.91 -11.22
CA PHE A 102 -1.05 -19.32 -10.69
C PHE A 102 -2.03 -18.13 -10.65
N PRO A 103 -3.35 -18.37 -10.79
CA PRO A 103 -4.36 -17.31 -10.84
C PRO A 103 -4.66 -16.78 -9.44
N ALA A 104 -3.72 -16.05 -8.86
CA ALA A 104 -3.93 -15.31 -7.62
C ALA A 104 -3.45 -13.87 -7.76
N SER A 105 -4.02 -12.98 -6.97
CA SER A 105 -3.60 -11.59 -6.84
C SER A 105 -3.72 -11.14 -5.40
N ILE A 106 -2.81 -10.27 -4.98
CA ILE A 106 -2.88 -9.56 -3.72
C ILE A 106 -2.98 -8.08 -4.05
N THR A 107 -4.05 -7.43 -3.55
CA THR A 107 -4.25 -5.99 -3.66
C THR A 107 -4.24 -5.40 -2.25
N VAL A 108 -3.42 -4.38 -2.04
CA VAL A 108 -3.28 -3.73 -0.74
C VAL A 108 -3.40 -2.21 -0.88
N GLU A 109 -4.20 -1.62 0.00
CA GLU A 109 -4.28 -0.17 0.19
C GLU A 109 -3.10 0.29 1.05
N ILE A 110 -2.22 1.12 0.51
CA ILE A 110 -0.96 1.49 1.20
C ILE A 110 -1.21 2.31 2.47
N GLY A 111 -2.26 3.14 2.48
CA GLY A 111 -2.67 3.87 3.67
C GLY A 111 -2.89 2.96 4.87
N ARG A 112 -3.55 1.81 4.69
CA ARG A 112 -3.79 0.84 5.78
C ARG A 112 -2.50 0.21 6.29
N LEU A 113 -1.58 -0.16 5.39
CA LEU A 113 -0.27 -0.68 5.79
C LEU A 113 0.52 0.34 6.60
N LEU A 114 0.52 1.60 6.19
CA LEU A 114 1.22 2.67 6.91
C LEU A 114 0.61 2.95 8.28
N ILE A 115 -0.72 2.93 8.40
CA ILE A 115 -1.40 3.04 9.69
C ILE A 115 -0.91 1.93 10.64
N LEU A 116 -0.92 0.67 10.18
CA LEU A 116 -0.45 -0.48 10.98
C LEU A 116 1.03 -0.35 11.37
N ALA A 117 1.88 0.09 10.44
CA ALA A 117 3.32 0.28 10.68
C ALA A 117 3.61 1.39 11.71
N ARG A 118 2.76 2.42 11.78
CA ARG A 118 2.91 3.58 12.68
C ARG A 118 2.22 3.40 14.04
N LEU A 119 1.51 2.29 14.27
CA LEU A 119 0.92 2.02 15.59
C LEU A 119 1.98 1.97 16.68
N ASP A 120 1.71 2.64 17.80
CA ASP A 120 2.50 2.48 19.01
C ASP A 120 2.33 1.07 19.59
N GLU A 121 3.32 0.65 20.38
CA GLU A 121 3.39 -0.69 20.97
C GLU A 121 2.10 -1.09 21.69
N LYS A 122 1.49 -0.18 22.46
CA LYS A 122 0.26 -0.46 23.21
C LYS A 122 -0.97 -0.59 22.32
N SER A 123 -1.06 0.23 21.27
CA SER A 123 -2.12 0.07 20.26
C SER A 123 -1.99 -1.27 19.52
N ARG A 124 -0.75 -1.69 19.19
CA ARG A 124 -0.48 -2.98 18.55
C ARG A 124 -0.85 -4.16 19.47
N GLU A 125 -0.44 -4.11 20.73
CA GLU A 125 -0.78 -5.12 21.73
C GLU A 125 -2.30 -5.29 21.88
N ILE A 126 -3.06 -4.19 21.91
CA ILE A 126 -4.54 -4.24 21.95
C ILE A 126 -5.11 -4.90 20.69
N LEU A 127 -4.58 -4.56 19.51
CA LEU A 127 -5.01 -5.13 18.23
C LEU A 127 -4.79 -6.65 18.19
N GLU A 128 -3.61 -7.11 18.64
CA GLU A 128 -3.26 -8.52 18.75
C GLU A 128 -4.16 -9.26 19.75
N LEU A 129 -4.45 -8.66 20.91
CA LEU A 129 -5.38 -9.23 21.89
C LEU A 129 -6.79 -9.42 21.30
N ILE A 130 -7.29 -8.46 20.51
CA ILE A 130 -8.58 -8.58 19.84
C ILE A 130 -8.56 -9.71 18.79
N ARG A 131 -7.48 -9.80 17.99
CA ARG A 131 -7.28 -10.87 17.01
C ARG A 131 -7.27 -12.26 17.67
N ASP A 132 -6.63 -12.36 18.83
CA ASP A 132 -6.54 -13.61 19.61
C ASP A 132 -7.83 -13.95 20.39
N GLY A 133 -8.90 -13.15 20.21
CA GLY A 133 -10.23 -13.42 20.75
C GLY A 133 -10.53 -12.73 22.09
N TYR A 134 -9.62 -11.93 22.64
CA TYR A 134 -9.86 -11.11 23.84
C TYR A 134 -10.56 -9.80 23.46
N ASN A 135 -11.79 -9.92 22.95
CA ASN A 135 -12.53 -8.82 22.36
C ASN A 135 -13.38 -7.99 23.34
N ARG A 136 -13.53 -8.42 24.59
CA ARG A 136 -14.32 -7.70 25.60
C ARG A 136 -13.47 -6.68 26.36
N ILE A 137 -14.09 -5.57 26.74
CA ILE A 137 -13.43 -4.52 27.56
C ILE A 137 -12.82 -5.12 28.82
N GLU A 138 -13.52 -6.02 29.51
CA GLU A 138 -12.99 -6.64 30.74
C GLU A 138 -11.72 -7.45 30.46
N SER A 139 -11.73 -8.29 29.42
CA SER A 139 -10.55 -9.07 29.03
C SER A 139 -9.39 -8.19 28.58
N LEU A 140 -9.68 -7.11 27.86
CA LEU A 140 -8.67 -6.16 27.40
C LEU A 140 -8.04 -5.40 28.58
N LEU A 141 -8.83 -4.97 29.57
CA LEU A 141 -8.32 -4.33 30.78
C LEU A 141 -7.38 -5.26 31.56
N THR A 142 -7.76 -6.52 31.72
CA THR A 142 -6.94 -7.50 32.45
C THR A 142 -5.64 -7.82 31.73
N ARG A 143 -5.66 -7.92 30.39
CA ARG A 143 -4.50 -8.38 29.62
C ARG A 143 -3.53 -7.27 29.19
N SER A 144 -4.05 -6.11 28.80
CA SER A 144 -3.19 -4.99 28.37
C SER A 144 -2.47 -4.30 29.52
N ASN A 145 -2.91 -4.54 30.77
CA ASN A 145 -2.41 -3.88 31.98
C ASN A 145 -2.46 -2.33 31.88
N LEU A 146 -3.44 -1.80 31.14
CA LEU A 146 -3.63 -0.37 30.95
C LEU A 146 -4.69 0.19 31.92
N PRO A 147 -4.53 1.43 32.39
CA PRO A 147 -5.61 2.14 33.06
C PRO A 147 -6.84 2.21 32.16
N ARG A 148 -8.03 2.14 32.77
CA ARG A 148 -9.30 2.13 32.03
C ARG A 148 -9.44 3.29 31.05
N SER A 149 -9.14 4.51 31.49
CA SER A 149 -9.18 5.70 30.64
C SER A 149 -8.26 5.59 29.42
N THR A 150 -7.04 5.08 29.60
CA THR A 150 -6.07 4.86 28.53
C THR A 150 -6.56 3.83 27.52
N LEU A 151 -7.09 2.69 27.99
CA LEU A 151 -7.64 1.66 27.11
C LEU A 151 -8.79 2.21 26.26
N TYR A 152 -9.74 2.93 26.87
CA TYR A 152 -10.85 3.53 26.12
C TYR A 152 -10.37 4.53 25.08
N LYS A 153 -9.36 5.35 25.41
CA LYS A 153 -8.74 6.27 24.44
C LYS A 153 -8.12 5.50 23.27
N LYS A 154 -7.31 4.47 23.55
CA LYS A 154 -6.66 3.65 22.52
C LYS A 154 -7.65 2.90 21.64
N LEU A 155 -8.71 2.34 22.22
CA LEU A 155 -9.78 1.69 21.46
C LEU A 155 -10.50 2.67 20.54
N LYS A 156 -10.77 3.89 21.02
CA LYS A 156 -11.35 4.95 20.20
C LYS A 156 -10.41 5.38 19.08
N ASP A 157 -9.11 5.49 19.35
CA ASP A 157 -8.10 5.82 18.34
C ASP A 157 -8.03 4.72 17.25
N LEU A 158 -7.99 3.44 17.65
CA LEU A 158 -8.02 2.30 16.72
C LEU A 158 -9.32 2.23 15.91
N GLU A 159 -10.46 2.57 16.51
CA GLU A 159 -11.76 2.65 15.82
C GLU A 159 -11.78 3.80 14.80
N ASN A 160 -11.27 4.99 15.17
CA ASN A 160 -11.14 6.14 14.27
C ASN A 160 -10.20 5.86 13.09
N LEU A 161 -9.16 5.06 13.31
CA LEU A 161 -8.24 4.60 12.27
C LEU A 161 -8.83 3.48 11.39
N GLY A 162 -10.06 3.04 11.65
CA GLY A 162 -10.74 1.99 10.89
C GLY A 162 -10.12 0.60 11.07
N LEU A 163 -9.38 0.37 12.15
CA LEU A 163 -8.70 -0.91 12.40
C LEU A 163 -9.58 -1.89 13.19
N ILE A 164 -10.47 -1.36 14.02
CA ILE A 164 -11.43 -2.15 14.79
C ILE A 164 -12.83 -1.59 14.67
N ILE A 165 -13.82 -2.44 14.90
CA ILE A 165 -15.24 -2.07 14.97
C ILE A 165 -15.80 -2.46 16.34
N LYS A 166 -16.57 -1.56 16.94
CA LYS A 166 -17.30 -1.88 18.15
C LYS A 166 -18.56 -2.66 17.81
N THR A 167 -18.60 -3.91 18.24
CA THR A 167 -19.80 -4.74 18.26
C THR A 167 -20.59 -4.47 19.56
N GLY A 168 -21.92 -4.55 19.50
CA GLY A 168 -22.77 -4.23 20.64
C GLY A 168 -22.35 -4.94 21.93
N LYS A 169 -22.65 -4.36 23.10
CA LYS A 169 -22.28 -4.86 24.45
C LYS A 169 -20.79 -4.77 24.81
N GLY A 170 -20.02 -3.86 24.20
CA GLY A 170 -18.64 -3.59 24.61
C GLY A 170 -17.62 -4.60 24.09
N GLU A 171 -17.95 -5.27 23.00
CA GLU A 171 -17.08 -6.18 22.27
C GLU A 171 -16.46 -5.46 21.06
N TYR A 172 -15.20 -5.74 20.73
CA TYR A 172 -14.49 -5.17 19.59
C TYR A 172 -14.07 -6.26 18.61
N ARG A 173 -14.09 -5.98 17.31
CA ARG A 173 -13.57 -6.91 16.30
C ARG A 173 -12.59 -6.19 15.38
N ILE A 174 -11.66 -6.94 14.82
CA ILE A 174 -10.82 -6.46 13.73
C ILE A 174 -11.71 -6.04 12.55
N HIS A 175 -11.40 -4.91 11.94
CA HIS A 175 -12.11 -4.47 10.74
C HIS A 175 -11.79 -5.44 9.58
N PRO A 176 -12.78 -5.98 8.85
CA PRO A 176 -12.55 -6.99 7.80
C PRO A 176 -11.53 -6.54 6.74
N ALA A 177 -11.48 -5.24 6.48
CA ALA A 177 -10.60 -4.64 5.49
C ALA A 177 -9.10 -4.63 5.87
N ILE A 178 -8.75 -5.00 7.10
CA ILE A 178 -7.37 -5.24 7.54
C ILE A 178 -7.14 -6.68 8.00
N GLU A 179 -8.16 -7.53 8.05
CA GLU A 179 -8.06 -8.91 8.58
C GLU A 179 -7.04 -9.77 7.81
N GLN A 180 -6.82 -9.47 6.53
CA GLN A 180 -5.81 -10.15 5.71
C GLN A 180 -4.37 -9.61 5.91
N LEU A 181 -4.22 -8.53 6.69
CA LEU A 181 -2.94 -7.84 6.89
C LEU A 181 -2.31 -8.12 8.27
N ILE A 182 -3.01 -8.80 9.18
CA ILE A 182 -2.62 -9.02 10.59
C ILE A 182 -2.90 -10.44 11.08
#